data_AF-A0A0N5BQU4-F1
#
_entry.id   AF-A0A0N5BQU4-F1
#
_cell.length_a   1.000
_cell.length_b   1.000
_cell.length_c   1.000
_cell.angle_alpha   90.00
_cell.angle_beta   90.00
_cell.angle_gamma   90.00
#
_symmetry.space_group_name_H-M   'P 1'
#
loop_
_entity.id
_entity.type
_entity.pdbx_description
1 polymer ?
#
loop_
_entity_poly.entity_id
_entity_poly.type
_entity_poly.pdbx_seq_one_letter_code
_entity_poly.pdbx_strand_id
1 'polypeptide(L)'
;MLSKRDIRAIMLYEFKRGTNAAKTTQEINGTFGEDLVSLSTVKRWFRKFKEGSEDLENKKHGRPGSVLDNEELRKAVEANPRTTVRKLAEELNLSKSTISNHLKEIEKTKNSTNGYLPN
;
A
#
# COMPACT_ATOMS: atom_id res chain seq x y z
N MET A 1 13.93 -0.34 -20.17
CA MET A 1 13.99 0.54 -18.99
C MET A 1 13.93 -0.35 -17.76
N LEU A 2 14.85 -0.21 -16.80
CA LEU A 2 14.84 -1.03 -15.58
C LEU A 2 13.62 -0.70 -14.73
N SER A 3 12.92 -1.74 -14.27
CA SER A 3 11.84 -1.56 -13.30
C SER A 3 12.42 -1.26 -11.92
N LYS A 4 11.58 -0.73 -11.02
CA LYS A 4 11.96 -0.52 -9.61
C LYS A 4 12.39 -1.84 -8.95
N ARG A 5 11.81 -2.97 -9.34
CA ARG A 5 12.15 -4.29 -8.81
C ARG A 5 13.54 -4.72 -9.27
N ASP A 6 13.87 -4.50 -10.54
CA ASP A 6 15.18 -4.84 -11.10
C ASP A 6 16.30 -4.06 -10.41
N ILE A 7 16.10 -2.75 -10.21
CA ILE A 7 17.03 -1.89 -9.48
C ILE A 7 17.28 -2.41 -8.06
N ARG A 8 16.24 -2.85 -7.36
CA ARG A 8 16.36 -3.40 -6.00
C ARG A 8 17.05 -4.76 -5.99
N ALA A 9 16.83 -5.59 -7.00
CA ALA A 9 17.54 -6.85 -7.16
C ALA A 9 19.05 -6.62 -7.33
N ILE A 10 19.44 -5.62 -8.13
CA ILE A 10 20.84 -5.20 -8.28
C ILE A 10 21.40 -4.71 -6.94
N MET A 11 20.66 -3.87 -6.20
CA MET A 11 21.09 -3.42 -4.87
C MET A 11 21.28 -4.59 -3.90
N LEU A 12 20.41 -5.61 -3.92
CA LEU A 12 20.54 -6.80 -3.07
C LEU A 12 21.78 -7.62 -3.44
N TYR A 13 22.03 -7.80 -4.74
CA TYR A 13 23.23 -8.47 -5.24
C TYR A 13 24.50 -7.77 -4.75
N GLU A 14 24.58 -6.45 -4.90
CA GLU A 14 25.70 -5.63 -4.43
C GLU A 14 25.90 -5.70 -2.92
N PHE A 15 24.80 -5.66 -2.16
CA PHE A 15 24.84 -5.86 -0.72
C PHE A 15 25.42 -7.22 -0.33
N LYS A 16 25.01 -8.31 -1.00
CA LYS A 16 25.55 -9.66 -0.76
C LYS A 16 27.02 -9.80 -1.16
N ARG A 17 27.49 -9.03 -2.14
CA ARG A 17 28.93 -8.91 -2.48
C ARG A 17 29.75 -8.16 -1.42
N GLY A 18 29.10 -7.51 -0.46
CA GLY A 18 29.76 -6.71 0.57
C GLY A 18 30.24 -5.33 0.06
N THR A 19 29.70 -4.83 -1.05
CA THR A 19 29.99 -3.47 -1.49
C THR A 19 29.29 -2.45 -0.58
N ASN A 20 29.76 -1.21 -0.58
CA ASN A 20 29.15 -0.14 0.20
C ASN A 20 28.17 0.68 -0.65
N ALA A 21 27.22 1.35 0.00
CA ALA A 21 26.15 2.08 -0.68
C ALA A 21 26.65 3.19 -1.65
N ALA A 22 27.78 3.83 -1.37
CA ALA A 22 28.33 4.86 -2.25
C ALA A 22 28.86 4.24 -3.56
N LYS A 23 29.64 3.16 -3.45
CA LYS A 23 30.13 2.41 -4.59
C LYS A 23 29.00 1.82 -5.42
N THR A 24 28.02 1.20 -4.78
CA THR A 24 26.82 0.68 -5.45
C THR A 24 26.05 1.76 -6.21
N THR A 25 25.93 2.97 -5.65
CA THR A 25 25.26 4.10 -6.34
C THR A 25 26.01 4.49 -7.61
N GLN A 26 27.34 4.60 -7.53
CA GLN A 26 28.19 4.93 -8.69
C GLN A 26 28.14 3.85 -9.77
N GLU A 27 28.21 2.57 -9.38
CA GLU A 27 28.15 1.45 -10.33
C GLU A 27 26.80 1.36 -11.04
N ILE A 28 25.68 1.54 -10.31
CA ILE A 28 24.34 1.54 -10.91
C ILE A 28 24.19 2.70 -11.89
N ASN A 29 24.54 3.93 -11.48
CA ASN A 29 24.36 5.10 -12.34
C ASN A 29 25.33 5.10 -13.52
N GLY A 30 26.55 4.58 -13.34
CA GLY A 30 27.53 4.43 -14.42
C GLY A 30 27.18 3.36 -15.45
N THR A 31 26.48 2.29 -15.03
CA THR A 31 26.15 1.15 -15.92
C THR A 31 24.79 1.32 -16.60
N PHE A 32 23.79 1.82 -15.88
CA PHE A 32 22.40 1.74 -16.29
C PHE A 32 21.74 3.09 -16.58
N GLY A 33 22.44 4.19 -16.35
CA GLY A 33 21.97 5.54 -16.66
C GLY A 33 22.27 6.53 -15.54
N GLU A 34 22.64 7.74 -15.93
CA GLU A 34 22.93 8.82 -14.99
C GLU A 34 21.72 9.10 -14.09
N ASP A 35 21.99 9.30 -12.80
CA ASP A 35 20.99 9.58 -11.76
C ASP A 35 19.81 8.59 -11.64
N LEU A 36 19.99 7.34 -12.10
CA LEU A 36 18.98 6.29 -11.96
C LEU A 36 18.59 6.04 -10.48
N VAL A 37 19.57 6.09 -9.57
CA VAL A 37 19.35 5.95 -8.13
C VAL A 37 20.12 7.00 -7.33
N SER A 38 19.51 7.40 -6.22
CA SER A 38 20.18 8.28 -5.23
C SER A 38 20.84 7.47 -4.12
N LEU A 39 21.91 8.02 -3.54
CA LEU A 39 22.61 7.43 -2.40
C LEU A 39 21.66 7.13 -1.22
N SER A 40 20.71 8.03 -0.96
CA SER A 40 19.70 7.85 0.08
C SER A 40 18.80 6.64 -0.18
N THR A 41 18.47 6.37 -1.45
CA THR A 41 17.70 5.19 -1.84
C THR A 41 18.47 3.91 -1.58
N VAL A 42 19.73 3.86 -2.00
CA VAL A 42 20.61 2.68 -1.79
C VAL A 42 20.81 2.43 -0.29
N LYS A 43 21.12 3.47 0.51
CA LYS A 43 21.26 3.35 1.97
C LYS A 43 20.01 2.79 2.65
N ARG A 44 18.83 3.26 2.23
CA ARG A 44 17.55 2.76 2.77
C ARG A 44 17.36 1.27 2.48
N TRP A 45 17.68 0.82 1.28
CA TRP A 45 17.59 -0.61 0.91
C TRP A 45 18.63 -1.45 1.62
N PHE A 46 19.87 -0.98 1.73
CA PHE A 46 20.93 -1.67 2.48
C PHE A 46 20.55 -1.85 3.95
N ARG A 47 19.91 -0.86 4.58
CA ARG A 47 19.39 -1.01 5.93
C ARG A 47 18.34 -2.12 6.02
N LYS A 48 17.38 -2.18 5.08
CA LYS A 48 16.39 -3.27 5.02
C LYS A 48 17.04 -4.64 4.85
N PHE A 49 18.05 -4.74 4.00
CA PHE A 49 18.78 -6.00 3.78
C PHE A 49 19.56 -6.44 5.03
N LYS A 50 20.15 -5.49 5.77
CA LYS A 50 20.76 -5.77 7.09
C LYS A 50 19.75 -6.26 8.12
N GLU A 51 18.51 -5.79 8.06
CA GLU A 51 17.39 -6.25 8.89
C GLU A 51 16.82 -7.61 8.43
N GLY A 52 17.42 -8.25 7.42
CA GLY A 52 17.01 -9.56 6.90
C GLY A 52 15.84 -9.53 5.91
N SER A 53 15.42 -8.35 5.46
CA SER A 53 14.29 -8.19 4.54
C SER A 53 14.76 -8.22 3.08
N GLU A 54 14.60 -9.36 2.41
CA GLU A 54 14.86 -9.52 0.96
C GLU A 54 13.62 -9.25 0.09
N ASP A 55 12.55 -8.71 0.68
CA ASP A 55 11.35 -8.32 -0.07
C ASP A 55 11.63 -7.12 -0.97
N LEU A 56 11.79 -7.40 -2.27
CA LEU A 56 12.05 -6.41 -3.30
C LEU A 56 10.82 -5.61 -3.70
N GLU A 57 9.63 -5.98 -3.22
CA GLU A 57 8.43 -5.20 -3.42
C GLU A 57 8.31 -4.10 -2.37
N ASN A 58 7.62 -3.03 -2.75
CA ASN A 58 7.22 -2.08 -1.72
C ASN A 58 6.04 -2.73 -1.01
N LYS A 59 6.19 -3.10 0.27
CA LYS A 59 5.03 -3.46 1.09
C LYS A 59 3.96 -2.40 0.84
N LYS A 60 2.79 -2.82 0.35
CA LYS A 60 1.66 -1.92 0.23
C LYS A 60 1.45 -1.37 1.62
N HIS A 61 1.74 -0.08 1.81
CA HIS A 61 1.31 0.63 3.01
C HIS A 61 -0.21 0.74 2.88
N GLY A 62 -0.91 -0.36 3.14
CA GLY A 62 -2.32 -0.34 3.36
C GLY A 62 -2.56 0.54 4.57
N ARG A 63 -3.52 1.46 4.45
CA ARG A 63 -4.16 2.09 5.61
C ARG A 63 -4.43 0.99 6.65
N PRO A 64 -4.21 1.22 7.96
CA PRO A 64 -4.55 0.25 8.99
C PRO A 64 -5.93 -0.32 8.66
N GLY A 65 -6.03 -1.66 8.60
CA GLY A 65 -7.28 -2.35 8.31
C GLY A 65 -8.37 -1.72 9.17
N SER A 66 -9.46 -1.30 8.54
CA SER A 66 -10.53 -0.64 9.27
C SER A 66 -11.04 -1.56 10.38
N VAL A 67 -11.18 -1.01 11.58
CA VAL A 67 -11.75 -1.71 12.75
C VAL A 67 -13.17 -2.22 12.47
N LEU A 68 -13.85 -1.61 11.50
CA LEU A 68 -15.20 -1.95 11.09
C LEU A 68 -15.19 -2.80 9.81
N ASP A 69 -15.89 -3.92 9.85
CA ASP A 69 -16.24 -4.70 8.66
C ASP A 69 -17.28 -3.96 7.83
N ASN A 70 -16.98 -3.78 6.53
CA ASN A 70 -17.89 -3.13 5.59
C ASN A 70 -19.20 -3.91 5.42
N GLU A 71 -19.17 -5.24 5.54
CA GLU A 71 -20.35 -6.08 5.38
C GLU A 71 -21.34 -5.91 6.54
N GLU A 72 -20.85 -5.76 7.77
CA GLU A 72 -21.71 -5.49 8.94
C GLU A 72 -22.42 -4.14 8.82
N LEU A 73 -21.68 -3.09 8.46
CA LEU A 73 -22.26 -1.76 8.26
C LEU A 73 -23.24 -1.73 7.09
N ARG A 74 -22.94 -2.47 6.01
CA ARG A 74 -23.84 -2.61 4.86
C ARG A 74 -25.18 -3.24 5.28
N LYS A 75 -25.15 -4.34 6.05
CA LYS A 75 -26.37 -4.99 6.56
C LYS A 75 -27.19 -4.06 7.45
N ALA A 76 -26.54 -3.28 8.32
CA ALA A 76 -27.22 -2.32 9.18
C ALA A 76 -27.95 -1.21 8.37
N VAL A 77 -27.32 -0.72 7.31
CA VAL A 77 -27.91 0.28 6.41
C VAL A 77 -29.04 -0.31 5.56
N GLU A 78 -28.87 -1.53 5.05
CA GLU A 78 -29.90 -2.21 4.23
C GLU A 78 -31.13 -2.59 5.07
N ALA A 79 -30.94 -3.01 6.33
CA ALA A 79 -32.03 -3.31 7.25
C ALA A 79 -32.85 -2.07 7.64
N ASN A 80 -32.21 -0.88 7.71
CA ASN A 80 -32.89 0.37 7.98
C ASN A 80 -32.27 1.54 7.20
N PRO A 81 -32.77 1.83 5.98
CA PRO A 81 -32.22 2.87 5.11
C PRO A 81 -32.35 4.29 5.67
N ARG A 82 -33.18 4.51 6.70
CA ARG A 82 -33.34 5.82 7.35
C ARG A 82 -32.35 6.07 8.48
N THR A 83 -31.43 5.13 8.74
CA THR A 83 -30.44 5.27 9.80
C THR A 83 -29.44 6.37 9.47
N THR A 84 -29.21 7.28 10.43
CA THR A 84 -28.26 8.38 10.25
C THR A 84 -26.85 7.96 10.63
N VAL A 85 -25.85 8.60 10.03
CA VAL A 85 -24.43 8.43 10.38
C VAL A 85 -24.18 8.63 11.88
N ARG A 86 -24.92 9.56 12.51
CA ARG A 86 -24.82 9.79 13.96
C ARG A 86 -25.27 8.57 14.76
N LYS A 87 -26.39 7.97 14.41
CA LYS A 87 -26.93 6.80 15.12
C LYS A 87 -25.99 5.59 14.99
N LEU A 88 -25.46 5.36 13.78
CA LEU A 88 -24.47 4.30 13.54
C LEU A 88 -23.16 4.54 14.31
N ALA A 89 -22.71 5.79 14.41
CA ALA A 89 -21.53 6.15 15.19
C ALA A 89 -21.71 5.85 16.68
N GLU A 90 -22.90 6.13 17.23
CA GLU A 90 -23.25 5.83 18.62
C GLU A 90 -23.36 4.32 18.86
N GLU A 91 -24.05 3.57 17.99
CA GLU A 91 -24.22 2.12 18.11
C GLU A 91 -22.90 1.34 17.99
N LEU A 92 -22.02 1.78 17.09
CA LEU A 92 -20.74 1.11 16.82
C LEU A 92 -19.59 1.67 17.66
N ASN A 93 -19.85 2.70 18.48
CA ASN A 93 -18.85 3.44 19.25
C ASN A 93 -17.66 3.91 18.38
N LEU A 94 -17.96 4.38 17.17
CA LEU A 94 -16.99 4.85 16.19
C LEU A 94 -17.20 6.33 15.89
N SER A 95 -16.15 6.99 15.39
CA SER A 95 -16.30 8.37 14.95
C SER A 95 -17.24 8.46 13.74
N LYS A 96 -18.04 9.53 13.66
CA LYS A 96 -18.87 9.84 12.48
C LYS A 96 -18.05 9.87 11.18
N SER A 97 -16.78 10.30 11.27
CA SER A 97 -15.86 10.34 10.14
C SER A 97 -15.47 8.94 9.65
N THR A 98 -15.31 7.99 10.56
CA THR A 98 -15.07 6.57 10.25
C THR A 98 -16.26 6.01 9.50
N ILE A 99 -17.47 6.14 10.07
CA ILE A 99 -18.71 5.66 9.43
C ILE A 99 -18.92 6.28 8.04
N SER A 100 -18.73 7.60 7.90
CA SER A 100 -18.89 8.27 6.60
C SER A 100 -17.90 7.78 5.54
N ASN A 101 -16.64 7.54 5.91
CA ASN A 101 -15.65 6.98 5.00
C ASN A 101 -16.04 5.56 4.56
N HIS A 102 -16.50 4.74 5.50
CA HIS A 102 -16.94 3.37 5.22
C HIS A 102 -18.16 3.31 4.29
N LEU A 103 -19.15 4.17 4.50
CA LEU A 103 -20.32 4.28 3.61
C LEU A 103 -19.91 4.65 2.18
N LYS A 104 -18.93 5.55 2.02
CA LYS A 104 -18.39 5.91 0.69
C LYS A 104 -17.68 4.74 0.02
N GLU A 105 -16.96 3.92 0.77
CA GLU A 105 -16.32 2.71 0.21
C GLU A 105 -17.38 1.66 -0.22
N ILE A 106 -18.45 1.48 0.56
CA ILE A 106 -19.58 0.59 0.20
C ILE A 106 -20.31 1.09 -1.06
N GLU A 107 -20.46 2.40 -1.23
CA GLU A 107 -21.09 2.97 -2.43
C GLU A 107 -20.22 2.78 -3.68
N LYS A 108 -18.90 2.96 -3.57
CA LYS A 108 -17.96 2.71 -4.66
C LYS A 108 -17.97 1.25 -5.11
N THR A 109 -18.05 0.29 -4.18
CA THR A 109 -18.10 -1.13 -4.53
C THR A 109 -19.40 -1.51 -5.22
N LYS A 110 -20.54 -0.90 -4.84
CA LYS A 110 -21.84 -1.07 -5.54
C LYS A 110 -21.81 -0.55 -6.98
N ASN A 111 -21.13 0.57 -7.24
CA ASN A 111 -21.04 1.13 -8.59
C ASN A 111 -20.08 0.35 -9.51
N SER A 112 -19.13 -0.40 -8.93
CA SER A 112 -18.19 -1.22 -9.71
C SER A 112 -18.79 -2.57 -10.15
N THR A 113 -19.86 -3.06 -9.51
CA THR A 113 -20.48 -4.36 -9.83
C THR A 113 -21.66 -4.25 -10.80
N ASN A 114 -22.16 -3.05 -11.10
CA ASN A 114 -23.32 -2.86 -11.99
C ASN A 114 -23.00 -2.92 -13.50
N GLY A 115 -21.82 -3.44 -13.87
CA GLY A 115 -21.31 -3.52 -15.25
C GLY A 115 -21.26 -4.91 -15.87
N TYR A 116 -21.67 -5.97 -15.16
CA TYR A 116 -21.69 -7.34 -15.69
C TYR A 116 -23.04 -8.00 -15.44
N LEU A 117 -23.89 -8.02 -16.47
CA LEU A 117 -24.95 -9.00 -16.62
C LEU A 117 -24.52 -9.94 -17.76
N PRO A 118 -24.25 -11.23 -17.50
CA PRO A 118 -24.11 -12.21 -18.58
C PRO A 118 -25.50 -12.50 -19.15
N ASN A 119 -25.64 -12.34 -20.47
CA ASN A 119 -26.70 -13.00 -21.25
C ASN A 119 -26.45 -14.52 -21.30
#